data_AF-A0A3D2JP14-F1
#
_entry.id   AF-A0A3D2JP14-F1
#
_cell.length_a   1.000
_cell.length_b   1.000
_cell.length_c   1.000
_cell.angle_alpha   90.00
_cell.angle_beta   90.00
_cell.angle_gamma   90.00
#
_symmetry.space_group_name_H-M   'P 1'
#
loop_
_entity.id
_entity.type
_entity.pdbx_description
1 polymer ?
#
loop_
_entity_poly.entity_id
_entity_poly.type
_entity_poly.pdbx_seq_one_letter_code
_entity_poly.pdbx_strand_id
1 'polypeptide(L)'
;GQKIVYASIGAVLQDPYSDEPGKTRKLKRSKIRGVVSEGMVCSVRELGIGEDHDGILVLDETVEVGTPIGEVLGESVLDIELTPNRPDCLGVVGIARDVSAITGNALRQPDLEYEAKGPDV
;
A
#
# COMPACT_ATOMS: atom_id res chain seq x y z
N GLY A 1 -9.93 -17.85 9.15
CA GLY A 1 -8.55 -18.13 8.72
C GLY A 1 -7.90 -16.83 8.33
N GLN A 2 -6.56 -16.73 8.35
CA GLN A 2 -5.85 -15.49 8.03
C GLN A 2 -6.13 -15.04 6.58
N LYS A 3 -6.35 -13.74 6.38
CA LYS A 3 -6.38 -13.12 5.04
C LYS A 3 -4.96 -12.78 4.64
N ILE A 4 -4.57 -13.16 3.43
CA ILE A 4 -3.19 -13.10 2.95
C ILE A 4 -3.14 -12.65 1.50
N VAL A 5 -1.98 -12.14 1.07
CA VAL A 5 -1.74 -11.85 -0.34
C VAL A 5 -1.22 -13.10 -1.03
N TYR A 6 -2.00 -13.61 -2.00
CA TYR A 6 -1.66 -14.78 -2.78
C TYR A 6 -1.29 -14.40 -4.22
N ALA A 7 -0.09 -14.78 -4.64
CA ALA A 7 0.36 -14.64 -6.03
C ALA A 7 0.24 -15.99 -6.76
N SER A 8 -0.63 -16.01 -7.78
CA SER A 8 -0.84 -17.18 -8.63
C SER A 8 0.32 -17.42 -9.60
N ILE A 9 0.40 -18.62 -10.18
CA ILE A 9 1.33 -18.88 -11.29
C ILE A 9 1.17 -17.84 -12.40
N GLY A 10 2.30 -17.34 -12.89
CA GLY A 10 2.34 -16.32 -13.93
C GLY A 10 2.39 -14.89 -13.40
N ALA A 11 2.09 -14.65 -12.11
CA ALA A 11 2.29 -13.36 -11.47
C ALA A 11 3.76 -12.92 -11.53
N VAL A 12 3.99 -11.62 -11.59
CA VAL A 12 5.32 -10.99 -11.63
C VAL A 12 5.47 -10.18 -10.36
N LEU A 13 6.45 -10.55 -9.53
CA LEU A 13 6.72 -9.92 -8.23
C LEU A 13 8.09 -9.24 -8.24
N GLN A 14 8.35 -8.36 -7.28
CA GLN A 14 9.71 -7.88 -7.03
C GLN A 14 10.59 -9.05 -6.60
N ASP A 15 11.84 -9.07 -7.05
CA ASP A 15 12.79 -10.09 -6.64
C ASP A 15 13.43 -9.70 -5.30
N PRO A 16 13.07 -10.36 -4.18
CA PRO A 16 13.57 -9.97 -2.86
C PRO A 16 15.05 -10.33 -2.66
N TYR A 17 15.67 -11.08 -3.57
CA TYR A 17 17.08 -11.48 -3.46
C TYR A 17 18.02 -10.64 -4.32
N SER A 18 17.48 -9.63 -5.01
CA SER A 18 18.25 -8.75 -5.88
C SER A 18 18.42 -7.38 -5.25
N ASP A 19 19.66 -6.89 -5.26
CA ASP A 19 19.97 -5.50 -4.86
C ASP A 19 19.70 -4.50 -5.99
N GLU A 20 19.42 -4.98 -7.20
CA GLU A 20 19.04 -4.15 -8.35
C GLU A 20 17.58 -3.66 -8.21
N PRO A 21 17.34 -2.32 -8.13
CA PRO A 21 16.00 -1.77 -8.02
C PRO A 21 15.12 -2.16 -9.22
N GLY A 22 13.88 -2.58 -8.95
CA GLY A 22 12.89 -2.88 -9.99
C GLY A 22 13.09 -4.21 -10.71
N LYS A 23 14.02 -5.05 -10.28
CA LYS A 23 14.15 -6.41 -10.82
C LYS A 23 12.97 -7.25 -10.39
N THR A 24 12.36 -7.92 -11.37
CA THR A 24 11.16 -8.73 -11.14
C THR A 24 11.38 -10.21 -11.43
N ARG A 25 10.60 -11.05 -10.77
CA ARG A 25 10.57 -12.50 -10.95
C ARG A 25 9.17 -12.97 -11.29
N LYS A 26 9.04 -13.70 -12.40
CA LYS A 26 7.80 -14.36 -12.78
C LYS A 26 7.65 -15.71 -12.05
N LEU A 27 6.53 -15.91 -11.36
CA LEU A 27 6.23 -17.16 -10.68
C LEU A 27 5.93 -18.29 -11.65
N LYS A 28 6.54 -19.44 -11.38
CA LYS A 28 6.37 -20.69 -12.14
C LYS A 28 6.03 -21.82 -11.17
N ARG A 29 5.25 -22.79 -11.66
CA ARG A 29 4.98 -24.03 -10.91
C ARG A 29 6.31 -24.71 -10.58
N SER A 30 6.48 -25.10 -9.33
CA SER A 30 7.70 -25.77 -8.86
C SER A 30 7.36 -26.80 -7.78
N LYS A 31 8.29 -27.73 -7.53
CA LYS A 31 8.21 -28.65 -6.40
C LYS A 31 9.13 -28.16 -5.30
N ILE A 32 8.59 -27.98 -4.10
CA ILE A 32 9.35 -27.61 -2.91
C ILE A 32 9.27 -28.80 -1.95
N ARG A 33 10.42 -29.42 -1.66
CA ARG A 33 10.51 -30.59 -0.76
C ARG A 33 9.54 -31.72 -1.13
N GLY A 34 9.35 -31.96 -2.43
CA GLY A 34 8.47 -33.01 -2.96
C GLY A 34 7.01 -32.62 -3.16
N VAL A 35 6.56 -31.50 -2.59
CA VAL A 35 5.19 -31.00 -2.72
C VAL A 35 5.11 -29.97 -3.85
N VAL A 36 4.07 -30.06 -4.68
CA VAL A 36 3.83 -29.10 -5.77
C VAL A 36 3.32 -27.79 -5.17
N SER A 37 3.98 -26.67 -5.48
CA SER A 37 3.48 -25.33 -5.19
C SER A 37 2.85 -24.70 -6.42
N GLU A 38 1.61 -24.22 -6.28
CA GLU A 38 0.84 -23.55 -7.33
C GLU A 38 0.80 -22.02 -7.18
N GLY A 39 1.63 -21.48 -6.30
CA GLY A 39 1.72 -20.04 -6.08
C GLY A 39 2.68 -19.71 -4.95
N MET A 40 2.50 -18.52 -4.41
CA MET A 40 3.29 -17.98 -3.31
C MET A 40 2.39 -17.12 -2.44
N VAL A 41 2.61 -17.19 -1.12
CA VAL A 41 2.08 -16.21 -0.18
C VAL A 41 3.14 -15.13 -0.03
N CYS A 42 2.77 -13.87 -0.25
CA CYS A 42 3.74 -12.78 -0.38
C CYS A 42 4.02 -12.08 0.95
N SER A 43 5.27 -11.67 1.14
CA SER A 43 5.75 -10.68 2.10
C SER A 43 5.60 -9.25 1.56
N VAL A 44 5.80 -8.25 2.42
CA VAL A 44 5.78 -6.82 2.05
C VAL A 44 6.87 -6.51 1.01
N ARG A 45 8.06 -7.09 1.19
CA ARG A 45 9.20 -6.94 0.27
C ARG A 45 8.93 -7.50 -1.13
N GLU A 46 8.31 -8.67 -1.23
CA GLU A 46 7.98 -9.27 -2.54
C GLU A 46 6.92 -8.47 -3.31
N LEU A 47 6.08 -7.72 -2.59
CA LEU A 47 5.10 -6.79 -3.16
C LEU A 47 5.70 -5.43 -3.53
N GLY A 48 6.94 -5.13 -3.10
CA GLY A 48 7.59 -3.85 -3.34
C GLY A 48 6.99 -2.69 -2.54
N ILE A 49 6.32 -2.98 -1.42
CA ILE A 49 5.64 -1.96 -0.59
C ILE A 49 6.57 -1.47 0.55
N GLY A 50 7.61 -2.22 0.87
CA GLY A 50 8.57 -1.89 1.92
C GLY A 50 9.64 -2.98 2.07
N GLU A 51 10.47 -2.88 3.11
CA GLU A 51 11.65 -3.74 3.29
C GLU A 51 11.40 -4.97 4.19
N ASP A 52 10.22 -5.05 4.81
CA ASP A 52 9.88 -6.14 5.72
C ASP A 52 9.78 -7.49 4.98
N HIS A 53 10.55 -8.45 5.48
CA HIS A 53 10.63 -9.82 4.99
C HIS A 53 10.63 -10.86 6.12
N ASP A 54 10.24 -10.47 7.34
CA ASP A 54 10.19 -11.37 8.50
C ASP A 54 9.02 -12.37 8.40
N GLY A 55 8.05 -12.09 7.52
CA GLY A 55 6.90 -12.97 7.30
C GLY A 55 6.01 -12.58 6.13
N ILE A 56 4.84 -13.21 6.09
CA ILE A 56 3.80 -12.94 5.10
C ILE A 56 3.00 -11.70 5.47
N LEU A 57 2.47 -11.00 4.48
CA LEU A 57 1.54 -9.91 4.72
C LEU A 57 0.15 -10.46 5.11
N VAL A 58 -0.22 -10.25 6.38
CA VAL A 58 -1.56 -10.57 6.89
C VAL A 58 -2.44 -9.33 6.75
N LEU A 59 -3.59 -9.50 6.09
CA LEU A 59 -4.56 -8.44 5.84
C LEU A 59 -5.64 -8.42 6.92
N ASP A 60 -6.35 -7.30 7.01
CA ASP A 60 -7.57 -7.17 7.81
C ASP A 60 -8.61 -8.22 7.41
N GLU A 61 -9.37 -8.75 8.38
CA GLU A 61 -10.38 -9.78 8.15
C GLU A 61 -11.54 -9.31 7.25
N THR A 62 -11.76 -8.00 7.19
CA THR A 62 -12.80 -7.35 6.36
C THR A 62 -12.49 -7.40 4.86
N VAL A 63 -11.24 -7.68 4.46
CA VAL A 63 -10.86 -7.75 3.04
C VAL A 63 -11.52 -8.95 2.36
N GLU A 64 -12.22 -8.71 1.25
CA GLU A 64 -12.86 -9.75 0.46
C GLU A 64 -11.82 -10.60 -0.29
N VAL A 65 -12.04 -11.92 -0.35
CA VAL A 65 -11.12 -12.84 -1.04
C VAL A 65 -11.32 -12.72 -2.53
N GLY A 66 -10.22 -12.59 -3.27
CA GLY A 66 -10.24 -12.41 -4.73
C GLY A 66 -10.12 -10.94 -5.16
N THR A 67 -10.23 -10.00 -4.22
CA THR A 67 -9.95 -8.59 -4.48
C THR A 67 -8.48 -8.41 -4.89
N PRO A 68 -8.20 -7.74 -6.03
CA PRO A 68 -6.84 -7.39 -6.41
C PRO A 68 -6.15 -6.57 -5.32
N ILE A 69 -4.91 -6.91 -4.96
CA ILE A 69 -4.19 -6.22 -3.87
C ILE A 69 -4.01 -4.71 -4.12
N GLY A 70 -3.93 -4.29 -5.38
CA GLY A 70 -3.86 -2.89 -5.77
C GLY A 70 -5.15 -2.10 -5.48
N GLU A 71 -6.30 -2.75 -5.30
CA GLU A 71 -7.53 -2.08 -4.85
C GLU A 71 -7.61 -1.97 -3.33
N VAL A 72 -6.84 -2.80 -2.62
CA VAL A 72 -6.79 -2.82 -1.14
C VAL A 72 -5.73 -1.86 -0.60
N LEU A 73 -4.54 -1.86 -1.22
CA LEU A 73 -3.36 -1.11 -0.76
C LEU A 73 -2.78 -0.16 -1.82
N GLY A 74 -3.31 -0.16 -3.04
CA GLY A 74 -2.76 0.66 -4.11
C GLY A 74 -3.09 2.12 -3.90
N GLU A 75 -2.05 2.94 -3.83
CA GLU A 75 -2.16 4.39 -3.73
C GLU A 75 -1.28 5.05 -4.79
N SER A 76 -1.68 6.24 -5.23
CA SER A 76 -0.85 7.08 -6.08
C SER A 76 -0.14 8.12 -5.21
N VAL A 77 1.19 8.17 -5.30
CA VAL A 77 1.99 9.17 -4.59
C VAL A 77 2.27 10.34 -5.53
N LEU A 78 1.82 11.52 -5.14
CA LEU A 78 2.11 12.77 -5.85
C LEU A 78 3.21 13.51 -5.09
N ASP A 79 4.39 13.59 -5.69
CA ASP A 79 5.50 14.39 -5.18
C ASP A 79 5.39 15.83 -5.71
N ILE A 80 5.33 16.80 -4.81
CA ILE A 80 5.06 18.21 -5.13
C ILE A 80 6.18 19.08 -4.56
N GLU A 81 6.90 19.76 -5.44
CA GLU A 81 7.83 20.81 -5.05
C GLU A 81 7.05 22.12 -4.81
N LEU A 82 7.17 22.68 -3.61
CA LEU A 82 6.48 23.90 -3.21
C LEU A 82 7.43 25.09 -3.15
N THR A 83 7.02 26.20 -3.74
CA THR A 83 7.72 27.48 -3.60
C THR A 83 7.42 28.11 -2.23
N PRO A 84 8.33 28.94 -1.67
CA PRO A 84 8.19 29.48 -0.31
C PRO A 84 6.91 30.32 -0.05
N ASN A 85 6.27 30.82 -1.10
CA ASN A 85 5.04 31.61 -1.01
C ASN A 85 3.75 30.78 -0.80
N ARG A 86 3.83 29.45 -0.73
CA ARG A 86 2.68 28.55 -0.50
C ARG A 86 2.83 27.67 0.75
N PRO A 87 3.07 28.25 1.95
CA PRO A 87 3.16 27.46 3.18
C PRO A 87 1.84 26.77 3.53
N ASP A 88 0.72 27.26 3.01
CA ASP A 88 -0.61 26.65 3.16
C ASP A 88 -0.70 25.26 2.52
N CYS A 89 0.09 24.97 1.47
CA CYS A 89 0.13 23.68 0.78
C CYS A 89 1.04 22.63 1.44
N LEU A 90 1.66 22.92 2.58
CA LEU A 90 2.52 21.95 3.30
C LEU A 90 1.73 20.82 3.99
N GLY A 91 0.41 20.76 3.80
CA GLY A 91 -0.43 19.68 4.30
C GLY A 91 -1.59 19.37 3.36
N VAL A 92 -2.21 18.19 3.56
CA VAL A 92 -3.27 17.64 2.70
C VAL A 92 -4.46 18.59 2.57
N VAL A 93 -4.89 19.24 3.66
CA VAL A 93 -6.03 20.17 3.65
C VAL A 93 -5.76 21.39 2.76
N GLY A 94 -4.52 21.89 2.73
CA GLY A 94 -4.12 23.01 1.89
C GLY A 94 -4.15 22.66 0.41
N ILE A 95 -3.55 21.53 0.07
CA ILE A 95 -3.56 20.98 -1.29
C ILE A 95 -5.00 20.76 -1.76
N ALA A 96 -5.83 20.11 -0.93
CA ALA A 96 -7.24 19.86 -1.25
C ALA A 96 -8.04 21.15 -1.44
N ARG A 97 -7.74 22.22 -0.69
CA ARG A 97 -8.35 23.53 -0.85
C ARG A 97 -8.01 24.17 -2.20
N ASP A 98 -6.76 24.06 -2.63
CA ASP A 98 -6.31 24.57 -3.94
C ASP A 98 -6.97 23.80 -5.09
N VAL A 99 -7.01 22.46 -5.01
CA VAL A 99 -7.70 21.59 -5.97
C VAL A 99 -9.21 21.88 -6.02
N SER A 100 -9.85 22.13 -4.87
CA SER A 100 -11.25 22.52 -4.78
C SER A 100 -11.52 23.84 -5.53
N ALA A 101 -10.65 24.84 -5.38
CA ALA A 101 -10.77 26.11 -6.09
C ALA A 101 -10.62 25.96 -7.62
N ILE A 102 -9.73 25.07 -8.09
CA ILE A 102 -9.49 24.84 -9.53
C ILE A 102 -10.62 24.01 -10.16
N THR A 103 -11.11 22.99 -9.46
CA THR A 103 -12.08 22.03 -10.01
C THR A 103 -13.54 22.42 -9.76
N GLY A 104 -13.80 23.34 -8.83
CA GLY A 104 -15.14 23.71 -8.39
C GLY A 104 -15.82 22.68 -7.48
N ASN A 105 -15.14 21.57 -7.14
CA ASN A 105 -15.67 20.58 -6.20
C ASN A 105 -15.62 21.10 -4.77
N ALA A 106 -16.58 20.70 -3.93
CA ALA A 106 -16.61 21.10 -2.52
C ALA A 106 -15.43 20.49 -1.73
N LEU A 107 -14.79 21.30 -0.90
CA LEU A 107 -13.77 20.84 0.05
C LEU A 107 -14.43 20.04 1.19
N ARG A 108 -14.05 18.78 1.36
CA ARG A 108 -14.42 17.96 2.52
C ARG A 108 -13.40 18.17 3.64
N GLN A 109 -13.83 18.78 4.74
CA GLN A 109 -13.00 18.95 5.94
C GLN A 109 -12.93 17.64 6.74
N PRO A 110 -11.80 17.35 7.41
CA PRO A 110 -11.73 16.25 8.36
C PRO A 110 -12.65 16.54 9.55
N ASP A 111 -13.14 15.47 10.18
CA ASP A 111 -13.82 15.60 11.46
C ASP A 111 -12.83 16.07 12.52
N LEU A 112 -13.22 17.04 13.32
CA LEU A 112 -12.41 17.62 14.39
C LEU A 112 -12.86 17.15 15.77
N GLU A 113 -13.94 16.37 15.85
CA GLU A 113 -14.40 15.77 17.09
C GLU A 113 -13.45 14.65 17.53
N TYR A 114 -12.93 14.75 18.75
CA TYR A 114 -12.17 13.67 19.38
C TYR A 114 -12.47 13.61 20.88
N GLU A 115 -12.46 12.41 21.43
CA GLU A 115 -12.64 12.17 22.87
C GLU A 115 -11.26 12.07 23.54
N ALA A 116 -10.95 13.00 24.44
CA ALA A 116 -9.72 12.95 25.24
C ALA A 116 -9.87 11.89 26.34
N LYS A 117 -9.20 10.75 26.19
CA LYS A 117 -9.24 9.62 27.15
C LYS A 117 -8.09 9.64 28.18
N GLY A 118 -7.43 10.78 28.34
CA GLY A 118 -6.30 10.95 29.27
C GLY A 118 -6.75 11.54 30.61
N PRO A 119 -5.95 11.36 31.69
CA PRO A 119 -6.13 12.14 32.91
C PRO A 119 -5.89 13.63 32.63
N ASP A 120 -6.63 14.49 33.33
CA ASP A 120 -6.35 15.93 33.33
C ASP A 120 -4.90 16.17 33.78
N VAL A 121 -4.17 16.98 33.02
CA VAL A 121 -2.79 17.42 33.32
C VAL A 121 -2.75 18.72 34.08
#